data_AF-A0A6N6Q2E4-F1
#
_entry.id   AF-A0A6N6Q2E4-F1
#
_cell.length_a   1.000
_cell.length_b   1.000
_cell.length_c   1.000
_cell.angle_alpha   90.00
_cell.angle_beta   90.00
_cell.angle_gamma   90.00
#
_symmetry.space_group_name_H-M   'P 1'
#
loop_
_entity.id
_entity.type
_entity.pdbx_description
1 polymer ?
#
loop_
_entity_poly.entity_id
_entity_poly.type
_entity_poly.pdbx_seq_one_letter_code
_entity_poly.pdbx_strand_id
1 'polypeptide(L)'
;MNLLSRDGGRLVFHLTRREHYLLRVLLRLARRGRRTHAPLSRAVDDPLAAAAAEAFAAGIVAHHDRTRSEAEAWLKDPRRCIRGRGGSFGLTLTPSETETLLQAINAARVGAWESLGSPDFEMGERIQADPTNLRAVVTMGLAEQFVGELLRALHETD
;
A
#
# COMPACT_ATOMS: atom_id res chain seq x y z
N MET A 1 -3.25 6.42 13.68
CA MET A 1 -1.85 6.04 13.95
C MET A 1 -1.04 7.30 14.17
N ASN A 2 -0.13 7.30 15.14
CA ASN A 2 0.68 8.49 15.50
C ASN A 2 2.15 8.12 15.66
N LEU A 3 3.05 9.06 15.33
CA LEU A 3 4.47 8.92 15.62
C LEU A 3 4.74 9.25 17.10
N LEU A 4 5.37 8.34 17.82
CA LEU A 4 5.75 8.51 19.22
C LEU A 4 7.14 9.11 19.38
N SER A 5 8.08 8.72 18.53
CA SER A 5 9.45 9.21 18.61
C SER A 5 10.19 9.11 17.29
N ARG A 6 11.18 10.01 17.13
CA ARG A 6 12.26 9.92 16.16
C ARG A 6 13.58 9.86 16.93
N ASP A 7 14.29 8.74 16.83
CA ASP A 7 15.58 8.60 17.51
C ASP A 7 16.57 7.85 16.63
N GLY A 8 17.76 8.42 16.43
CA GLY A 8 18.88 7.75 15.75
C GLY A 8 18.55 7.11 14.39
N GLY A 9 17.67 7.73 13.59
CA GLY A 9 17.23 7.16 12.30
C GLY A 9 16.14 6.10 12.39
N ARG A 10 15.46 6.00 13.54
CA ARG A 10 14.30 5.14 13.78
C ARG A 10 13.07 5.98 14.11
N LEU A 11 11.94 5.56 13.57
CA LEU A 11 10.61 6.10 13.75
C LEU A 11 9.78 5.06 14.49
N VAL A 12 9.17 5.46 15.60
CA VAL A 12 8.31 4.56 16.39
C VAL A 12 6.85 5.00 16.25
N PHE A 13 6.04 4.21 15.58
CA PHE A 13 4.61 4.46 15.40
C PHE A 13 3.79 3.73 16.45
N HIS A 14 2.86 4.44 17.07
CA HIS A 14 1.82 3.84 17.88
C HIS A 14 0.63 3.42 17.02
N LEU A 15 0.28 2.14 17.11
CA LEU A 15 -0.94 1.58 16.54
C LEU A 15 -1.85 1.08 17.66
N THR A 16 -3.11 1.45 17.59
CA THR A 16 -4.17 0.76 18.32
C THR A 16 -4.31 -0.68 17.83
N ARG A 17 -4.97 -1.54 18.62
CA ARG A 17 -5.28 -2.92 18.21
C ARG A 17 -6.04 -2.97 16.88
N ARG A 18 -6.95 -2.02 16.66
CA ARG A 18 -7.76 -1.91 15.43
C ARG A 18 -6.89 -1.54 14.25
N GLU A 19 -6.04 -0.53 14.39
CA GLU A 19 -5.13 -0.09 13.33
C GLU A 19 -4.14 -1.20 12.94
N HIS A 20 -3.53 -1.87 13.91
CA HIS A 20 -2.65 -3.02 13.63
C HIS A 20 -3.37 -4.11 12.83
N TYR A 21 -4.59 -4.45 13.23
CA TYR A 21 -5.41 -5.43 12.52
C TYR A 21 -5.76 -4.97 11.10
N LEU A 22 -6.28 -3.74 10.95
CA LEU A 22 -6.71 -3.21 9.66
C LEU A 22 -5.55 -3.05 8.68
N LEU A 23 -4.38 -2.59 9.16
CA LEU A 23 -3.19 -2.48 8.31
C LEU A 23 -2.74 -3.86 7.80
N ARG A 24 -2.78 -4.88 8.66
CA ARG A 24 -2.48 -6.26 8.24
C ARG A 24 -3.51 -6.81 7.24
N VAL A 25 -4.79 -6.50 7.44
CA VAL A 25 -5.85 -6.88 6.49
C VAL A 25 -5.61 -6.18 5.15
N LEU A 26 -5.34 -4.89 5.16
CA LEU A 26 -5.09 -4.08 3.97
C LEU A 26 -3.93 -4.64 3.15
N LEU A 27 -2.79 -4.94 3.78
CA LEU A 27 -1.63 -5.52 3.09
C LEU A 27 -1.97 -6.88 2.46
N ARG A 28 -2.83 -7.69 3.08
CA ARG A 28 -3.27 -8.97 2.50
C ARG A 28 -4.28 -8.82 1.37
N LEU A 29 -5.10 -7.77 1.42
CA LEU A 29 -6.07 -7.44 0.38
C LEU A 29 -5.40 -6.88 -0.87
N ALA A 30 -4.15 -6.40 -0.75
CA ALA A 30 -3.27 -6.13 -1.88
C ALA A 30 -2.92 -7.44 -2.60
N ARG A 31 -3.86 -7.95 -3.41
CA ARG A 31 -3.66 -9.06 -4.34
C ARG A 31 -3.67 -8.55 -5.77
N ARG A 32 -2.74 -9.13 -6.53
CA ARG A 32 -2.39 -8.96 -7.95
C ARG A 32 -3.59 -8.58 -8.82
N GLY A 33 -3.78 -7.28 -9.04
CA GLY A 33 -4.53 -6.79 -10.20
C GLY A 33 -3.82 -7.25 -11.48
N ARG A 34 -4.59 -7.67 -12.48
CA ARG A 34 -4.06 -7.79 -13.84
C ARG A 34 -3.79 -6.37 -14.33
N ARG A 35 -2.52 -5.99 -14.35
CA ARG A 35 -2.14 -4.73 -14.97
C ARG A 35 -2.21 -4.89 -16.47
N THR A 36 -3.27 -4.34 -17.05
CA THR A 36 -3.25 -3.99 -18.47
C THR A 36 -2.45 -2.70 -18.57
N HIS A 37 -1.13 -2.83 -18.65
CA HIS A 37 -0.27 -1.65 -18.77
C HIS A 37 -0.54 -0.96 -20.11
N ALA A 38 -0.59 0.38 -20.08
CA ALA A 38 -0.46 1.17 -21.29
C ALA A 38 0.91 0.84 -21.94
N PRO A 39 0.98 0.73 -23.28
CA PRO A 39 2.21 0.37 -23.96
C PRO A 39 3.33 1.37 -23.65
N LEU A 40 4.55 0.87 -23.43
CA LEU A 40 5.73 1.69 -23.11
C LEU A 40 6.14 2.65 -24.24
N SER A 41 5.66 2.40 -25.47
CA SER A 41 5.88 3.28 -26.60
C SER A 41 4.65 3.33 -27.50
N ARG A 42 4.49 4.42 -28.26
CA ARG A 42 3.46 4.54 -29.31
C ARG A 42 3.80 3.73 -30.58
N ALA A 43 4.94 3.07 -30.65
CA ALA A 43 5.30 2.23 -31.79
C ALA A 43 4.52 0.92 -31.71
N VAL A 44 3.59 0.74 -32.65
CA VAL A 44 2.53 -0.27 -32.58
C VAL A 44 3.04 -1.70 -32.83
N ASP A 45 4.23 -1.90 -33.40
CA ASP A 45 4.73 -3.22 -33.82
C ASP A 45 6.25 -3.41 -33.63
N ASP A 46 6.79 -3.09 -32.45
CA ASP A 46 8.15 -3.52 -32.10
C ASP A 46 8.11 -4.69 -31.09
N PRO A 47 8.46 -5.93 -31.51
CA PRO A 47 8.56 -7.08 -30.62
C PRO A 47 9.48 -6.86 -29.41
N LEU A 48 10.53 -6.04 -29.57
CA LEU A 48 11.43 -5.70 -28.47
C LEU A 48 10.75 -4.78 -27.46
N ALA A 49 9.96 -3.80 -27.93
CA ALA A 49 9.17 -2.92 -27.07
C ALA A 49 8.08 -3.70 -26.32
N ALA A 50 7.43 -4.68 -26.96
CA ALA A 50 6.47 -5.56 -26.31
C ALA A 50 7.12 -6.41 -25.21
N ALA A 51 8.26 -7.06 -25.50
CA ALA A 51 9.01 -7.83 -24.52
C ALA A 51 9.52 -6.97 -23.34
N ALA A 52 9.96 -5.74 -23.61
CA ALA A 52 10.37 -4.79 -22.57
C ALA A 52 9.17 -4.38 -21.68
N ALA A 53 7.98 -4.17 -22.27
CA ALA A 53 6.77 -3.85 -21.52
C ALA A 53 6.34 -4.99 -20.59
N GLU A 54 6.40 -6.23 -21.06
CA GLU A 54 6.13 -7.41 -20.25
C GLU A 54 7.14 -7.58 -19.11
N ALA A 55 8.44 -7.44 -19.40
CA ALA A 55 9.49 -7.54 -18.39
C ALA A 55 9.35 -6.45 -17.32
N PHE A 56 9.03 -5.22 -17.74
CA PHE A 56 8.76 -4.12 -16.82
C PHE A 56 7.52 -4.40 -15.96
N ALA A 57 6.41 -4.83 -16.56
CA ALA A 57 5.18 -5.19 -15.85
C ALA A 57 5.44 -6.26 -14.77
N ALA A 58 6.18 -7.31 -15.14
CA ALA A 58 6.59 -8.36 -14.22
C ALA A 58 7.46 -7.81 -13.09
N GLY A 59 8.38 -6.90 -13.40
CA GLY A 59 9.23 -6.21 -12.43
C GLY A 59 8.44 -5.42 -11.39
N ILE A 60 7.41 -4.66 -11.81
CA ILE A 60 6.60 -3.90 -10.84
C ILE A 60 5.73 -4.84 -10.00
N VAL A 61 5.18 -5.92 -10.57
CA VAL A 61 4.44 -6.93 -9.78
C VAL A 61 5.35 -7.55 -8.72
N ALA A 62 6.58 -7.91 -9.09
CA ALA A 62 7.57 -8.46 -8.16
C ALA A 62 7.95 -7.45 -7.07
N HIS A 63 8.10 -6.17 -7.41
CA HIS A 63 8.36 -5.09 -6.45
C HIS A 63 7.21 -4.93 -5.45
N HIS A 64 5.96 -4.92 -5.92
CA HIS A 64 4.79 -4.83 -5.06
C HIS A 64 4.67 -6.04 -4.11
N ASP A 65 4.89 -7.26 -4.63
CA ASP A 65 4.84 -8.47 -3.82
C ASP A 65 5.94 -8.47 -2.74
N ARG A 66 7.13 -7.96 -3.06
CA ARG A 66 8.25 -7.83 -2.12
C ARG A 66 7.95 -6.82 -1.02
N THR A 67 7.65 -5.59 -1.39
CA THR A 67 7.36 -4.49 -0.44
C THR A 67 6.20 -4.83 0.49
N ARG A 68 5.12 -5.45 -0.03
CA ARG A 68 4.03 -5.98 0.80
C ARG A 68 4.53 -7.02 1.80
N SER A 69 5.34 -7.98 1.34
CA SER A 69 5.82 -9.08 2.19
C SER A 69 6.74 -8.57 3.30
N GLU A 70 7.59 -7.60 3.01
CA GLU A 70 8.44 -6.91 3.98
C GLU A 70 7.61 -6.16 5.03
N ALA A 71 6.65 -5.35 4.58
CA ALA A 71 5.73 -4.63 5.46
C ALA A 71 4.94 -5.57 6.39
N GLU A 72 4.44 -6.68 5.84
CA GLU A 72 3.78 -7.72 6.64
C GLU A 72 4.70 -8.37 7.66
N ALA A 73 5.98 -8.57 7.32
CA ALA A 73 6.95 -9.17 8.22
C ALA A 73 7.22 -8.26 9.42
N TRP A 74 7.37 -6.95 9.21
CA TRP A 74 7.58 -6.00 10.30
C TRP A 74 6.41 -5.97 11.30
N LEU A 75 5.17 -6.06 10.81
CA LEU A 75 3.97 -6.09 11.66
C LEU A 75 3.81 -7.40 12.45
N LYS A 76 4.51 -8.46 12.06
CA LYS A 76 4.50 -9.77 12.71
C LYS A 76 5.72 -9.99 13.62
N ASP A 77 6.81 -9.29 13.37
CA ASP A 77 8.05 -9.40 14.13
C ASP A 77 7.88 -8.77 15.53
N PRO A 78 7.92 -9.55 16.63
CA PRO A 78 7.77 -9.03 17.98
C PRO A 78 8.87 -8.06 18.41
N ARG A 79 10.02 -8.06 17.72
CA ARG A 79 11.14 -7.15 17.97
C ARG A 79 10.94 -5.78 17.33
N ARG A 80 10.15 -5.72 16.25
CA ARG A 80 9.84 -4.49 15.52
C ARG A 80 8.47 -3.93 15.88
N CYS A 81 7.48 -4.80 16.11
CA CYS A 81 6.10 -4.47 16.43
C CYS A 81 5.76 -4.96 17.84
N ILE A 82 6.23 -4.22 18.84
CA ILE A 82 6.15 -4.60 20.25
C ILE A 82 4.73 -4.36 20.77
N ARG A 83 4.14 -5.34 21.45
CA ARG A 83 2.83 -5.19 22.07
C ARG A 83 2.93 -4.35 23.35
N GLY A 84 2.16 -3.26 23.39
CA GLY A 84 2.03 -2.36 24.54
C GLY A 84 0.84 -2.70 25.45
N ARG A 85 0.60 -1.84 26.45
CA ARG A 85 -0.56 -1.95 27.34
C ARG A 85 -1.87 -1.79 26.57
N GLY A 86 -2.94 -2.44 27.02
CA GLY A 86 -4.25 -2.37 26.37
C GLY A 86 -4.31 -3.00 24.98
N GLY A 87 -3.26 -3.73 24.56
CA GLY A 87 -3.20 -4.35 23.23
C GLY A 87 -2.84 -3.40 22.10
N SER A 88 -2.27 -2.23 22.42
CA SER A 88 -1.61 -1.38 21.42
C SER A 88 -0.30 -2.00 20.94
N PHE A 89 0.28 -1.41 19.89
CA PHE A 89 1.53 -1.83 19.30
C PHE A 89 2.44 -0.61 19.07
N GLY A 90 3.73 -0.77 19.34
CA GLY A 90 4.78 0.14 18.92
C GLY A 90 5.53 -0.48 17.74
N LEU A 91 5.37 0.09 16.54
CA LEU A 91 6.05 -0.34 15.32
C LEU A 91 7.27 0.54 15.07
N THR A 92 8.45 -0.06 15.07
CA THR A 92 9.71 0.63 14.80
C THR A 92 10.15 0.41 13.36
N LEU A 93 10.34 1.50 12.63
CA LEU A 93 10.77 1.52 11.22
C LEU A 93 11.87 2.55 11.02
N THR A 94 12.76 2.34 10.06
CA THR A 94 13.60 3.42 9.52
C THR A 94 12.78 4.29 8.55
N PRO A 95 13.28 5.47 8.14
CA PRO A 95 12.64 6.26 7.07
C PRO A 95 12.44 5.45 5.79
N SER A 96 13.49 4.76 5.31
CA SER A 96 13.39 3.91 4.11
C SER A 96 12.33 2.81 4.24
N GLU A 97 12.21 2.19 5.42
CA GLU A 97 11.18 1.18 5.67
C GLU A 97 9.78 1.80 5.76
N THR A 98 9.65 3.02 6.25
CA THR A 98 8.38 3.77 6.25
C THR A 98 7.92 4.04 4.81
N GLU A 99 8.87 4.34 3.93
CA GLU A 99 8.59 4.63 2.53
C GLU A 99 8.18 3.35 1.80
N THR A 100 8.81 2.22 2.12
CA THR A 100 8.37 0.90 1.68
C THR A 100 6.97 0.55 2.17
N LEU A 101 6.62 0.88 3.42
CA LEU A 101 5.26 0.68 3.94
C LEU A 101 4.24 1.54 3.17
N LEU A 102 4.56 2.81 2.91
CA LEU A 102 3.74 3.72 2.09
C LEU A 102 3.54 3.16 0.68
N GLN A 103 4.60 2.66 0.05
CA GLN A 103 4.52 2.03 -1.27
C GLN A 103 3.62 0.79 -1.25
N ALA A 104 3.74 -0.07 -0.24
CA ALA A 104 2.91 -1.27 -0.11
C ALA A 104 1.42 -0.92 0.08
N ILE A 105 1.11 0.09 0.88
CA ILE A 105 -0.26 0.58 1.08
C ILE A 105 -0.81 1.20 -0.21
N ASN A 106 -0.01 2.03 -0.89
CA ASN A 106 -0.45 2.65 -2.15
C ASN A 106 -0.64 1.62 -3.26
N ALA A 107 0.19 0.57 -3.32
CA ALA A 107 0.00 -0.54 -4.23
C ALA A 107 -1.34 -1.26 -3.99
N ALA A 108 -1.78 -1.40 -2.73
CA ALA A 108 -3.09 -1.93 -2.38
C ALA A 108 -4.22 -1.04 -2.92
N ARG A 109 -4.10 0.28 -2.75
CA ARG A 109 -5.06 1.27 -3.25
C ARG A 109 -5.18 1.23 -4.77
N VAL A 110 -4.06 1.25 -5.46
CA VAL A 110 -4.00 1.21 -6.93
C VAL A 110 -4.58 -0.11 -7.45
N GLY A 111 -4.21 -1.24 -6.85
CA GLY A 111 -4.77 -2.54 -7.24
C GLY A 111 -6.29 -2.62 -7.04
N ALA A 112 -6.83 -1.98 -5.99
CA ALA A 112 -8.27 -1.88 -5.77
C ALA A 112 -8.94 -0.99 -6.83
N TRP A 113 -8.37 0.16 -7.17
CA TRP A 113 -8.87 1.02 -8.24
C TRP A 113 -8.84 0.31 -9.62
N GLU A 114 -7.76 -0.40 -9.93
CA GLU A 114 -7.66 -1.21 -11.15
C GLU A 114 -8.74 -2.31 -11.18
N SER A 115 -9.03 -2.94 -10.04
CA SER A 115 -10.08 -3.96 -9.95
C SER A 115 -11.50 -3.44 -10.19
N LEU A 116 -11.69 -2.12 -10.06
CA LEU A 116 -12.94 -1.42 -10.39
C LEU A 116 -13.03 -1.02 -11.86
N GLY A 117 -12.04 -1.41 -12.69
CA GLY A 117 -11.97 -1.00 -14.09
C GLY A 117 -11.34 0.37 -14.30
N SER A 118 -10.63 0.90 -13.30
CA SER A 118 -9.95 2.20 -13.35
C SER A 118 -10.90 3.37 -13.68
N PRO A 119 -11.99 3.55 -12.91
CA PRO A 119 -13.03 4.50 -13.26
C PRO A 119 -12.52 5.95 -13.30
N ASP A 120 -12.93 6.69 -14.32
CA ASP A 120 -12.71 8.12 -14.46
C ASP A 120 -13.89 8.91 -13.87
N PHE A 121 -13.74 9.32 -12.61
CA PHE A 121 -14.78 10.06 -11.91
C PHE A 121 -15.00 11.47 -12.46
N GLU A 122 -13.98 12.08 -13.10
CA GLU A 122 -14.08 13.41 -13.73
C GLU A 122 -14.94 13.34 -14.98
N MET A 123 -14.87 12.23 -15.72
CA MET A 123 -15.74 11.93 -16.85
C MET A 123 -17.13 11.43 -16.46
N GLY A 124 -17.45 11.42 -15.16
CA GLY A 124 -18.76 11.05 -14.64
C GLY A 124 -18.98 9.54 -14.45
N GLU A 125 -17.93 8.72 -14.59
CA GLU A 125 -18.05 7.29 -14.32
C GLU A 125 -18.37 7.03 -12.84
N ARG A 126 -19.10 5.95 -12.58
CA ARG A 126 -19.54 5.59 -11.23
C ARG A 126 -19.31 4.11 -10.99
N ILE A 127 -18.89 3.79 -9.78
CA ILE A 127 -18.71 2.41 -9.34
C ILE A 127 -20.10 1.80 -9.13
N GLN A 128 -20.34 0.64 -9.73
CA GLN A 128 -21.57 -0.11 -9.48
C GLN A 128 -21.57 -0.68 -8.06
N ALA A 129 -22.68 -0.56 -7.35
CA ALA A 129 -22.81 -1.07 -5.99
C ALA A 129 -23.04 -2.59 -5.99
N ASP A 130 -21.95 -3.35 -6.10
CA ASP A 130 -21.95 -4.81 -5.91
C ASP A 130 -20.94 -5.24 -4.82
N PRO A 131 -21.06 -6.46 -4.26
CA PRO A 131 -20.19 -6.93 -3.18
C PRO A 131 -18.70 -7.00 -3.52
N THR A 132 -18.34 -7.16 -4.79
CA THR A 132 -16.95 -7.18 -5.25
C THR A 132 -16.38 -5.77 -5.24
N ASN A 133 -17.14 -4.81 -5.76
CA ASN A 133 -16.77 -3.40 -5.79
C ASN A 133 -16.71 -2.80 -4.38
N LEU A 134 -17.58 -3.25 -3.46
CA LEU A 134 -17.55 -2.82 -2.07
C LEU A 134 -16.20 -3.12 -1.42
N ARG A 135 -15.59 -4.29 -1.69
CA ARG A 135 -14.27 -4.64 -1.16
C ARG A 135 -13.20 -3.68 -1.67
N ALA A 136 -13.20 -3.38 -2.96
CA ALA A 136 -12.24 -2.46 -3.55
C ALA A 136 -12.39 -1.03 -2.99
N VAL A 137 -13.62 -0.54 -2.85
CA VAL A 137 -13.92 0.76 -2.22
C VAL A 137 -13.41 0.83 -0.79
N VAL A 138 -13.67 -0.22 0.02
CA VAL A 138 -13.18 -0.29 1.40
C VAL A 138 -11.64 -0.35 1.43
N THR A 139 -11.01 -1.10 0.55
CA THR A 139 -9.54 -1.15 0.43
C THR A 139 -8.97 0.22 0.10
N MET A 140 -9.57 0.95 -0.84
CA MET A 140 -9.13 2.30 -1.20
C MET A 140 -9.24 3.26 -0.01
N GLY A 141 -10.39 3.30 0.68
CA GLY A 141 -10.59 4.17 1.82
C GLY A 141 -9.66 3.86 3.00
N LEU A 142 -9.43 2.58 3.30
CA LEU A 142 -8.44 2.19 4.32
C LEU A 142 -7.02 2.60 3.94
N ALA A 143 -6.63 2.43 2.67
CA ALA A 143 -5.31 2.82 2.21
C ALA A 143 -5.11 4.34 2.27
N GLU A 144 -6.10 5.11 1.86
CA GLU A 144 -6.10 6.57 1.97
C GLU A 144 -5.94 7.02 3.43
N GLN A 145 -6.70 6.44 4.35
CA GLN A 145 -6.59 6.74 5.77
C GLN A 145 -5.16 6.49 6.28
N PHE A 146 -4.58 5.30 6.02
CA PHE A 146 -3.25 4.98 6.52
C PHE A 146 -2.14 5.83 5.87
N VAL A 147 -2.24 6.13 4.56
CA VAL A 147 -1.29 7.03 3.88
C VAL A 147 -1.37 8.42 4.48
N GLY A 148 -2.58 8.96 4.65
CA GLY A 148 -2.78 10.27 5.26
C GLY A 148 -2.21 10.33 6.68
N GLU A 149 -2.47 9.31 7.50
CA GLU A 149 -1.94 9.24 8.86
C GLU A 149 -0.40 9.11 8.89
N LEU A 150 0.21 8.29 8.03
CA LEU A 150 1.67 8.16 7.93
C LEU A 150 2.33 9.46 7.49
N LEU A 151 1.85 10.05 6.40
CA LEU A 151 2.40 11.31 5.88
C LEU A 151 2.23 12.44 6.88
N ARG A 152 1.08 12.54 7.53
CA ARG A 152 0.84 13.52 8.59
C ARG A 152 1.82 13.34 9.75
N ALA A 153 1.99 12.10 10.22
CA ALA A 153 2.96 11.79 11.27
C ALA A 153 4.42 12.08 10.85
N LEU A 154 4.71 12.06 9.54
CA LEU A 154 6.01 12.43 8.98
C LEU A 154 6.23 13.95 8.85
N HIS A 155 5.18 14.77 8.77
CA HIS A 155 5.28 16.22 8.56
C HIS A 155 4.87 17.08 9.77
N GLU A 156 4.09 16.57 10.73
CA GLU A 156 3.64 17.33 11.92
C GLU A 156 4.71 17.52 13.01
N THR A 157 5.99 17.26 12.73
CA THR A 157 7.06 17.28 13.74
C THR A 157 8.26 18.16 13.37
N ASP A 158 8.05 19.12 12.47
CA ASP A 158 8.95 20.28 12.28
C ASP A 158 8.51 21.47 13.16
#